data_AF-A0A3M3GCL0-F1
#
_entry.id   AF-A0A3M3GCL0-F1
#
_cell.length_a   1.000
_cell.length_b   1.000
_cell.length_c   1.000
_cell.angle_alpha   90.00
_cell.angle_beta   90.00
_cell.angle_gamma   90.00
#
_symmetry.space_group_name_H-M   'P 1'
#
loop_
_entity.id
_entity.type
_entity.pdbx_description
1 polymer ?
#
loop_
_entity_poly.entity_id
_entity_poly.type
_entity_poly.pdbx_seq_one_letter_code
_entity_poly.pdbx_strand_id
1 'polypeptide(L)'
;MNKILNFVPSKASAVKELLKGWNIEEPGAEISQVLAEEYLKVSGWAVGHRPIKKLAVEISGEIYYADLDTQRPDVIEALFSNAEGGAHDNSCGFSIIIASELSSVASFDIGFIFEEKIEWVGTFFFEAPQKVLIGKHQWLFLDNDSNDSVDQFTGMLEFPVSDQEKWKTYISDIQSISTINKFEWLMVLAPSKEYVFQDYYPHELSENNTPSQFMRFFEGHQKIVYPLNLLIHHRELSYWKGDTHWTDYGAYIIFKDTLERFHLPVLNFDTHCRIEFSIKNSIGDLSEKLPGHAKQPKVQLSDCPHDHSEFVIYDNRIPNNGRIIISENAQPLCSESILIFGSSSAYNLVKFFQMYFRRVVLVHSAAELDMEIINHEKPKYVLLQSNSRFINVAPEYLGTHSVRRLISSKIENFSALEVRKIMKLQDHSLSANEVFYSSML
;
A
#
# COMPACT_ATOMS: atom_id res chain seq x y z
N MET A 1 -3.57 -9.80 29.55
CA MET A 1 -4.11 -8.43 29.72
C MET A 1 -4.45 -7.99 28.31
N ASN A 2 -5.70 -8.12 27.91
CA ASN A 2 -6.06 -8.23 26.51
C ASN A 2 -6.68 -6.90 26.05
N LYS A 3 -5.86 -6.06 25.43
CA LYS A 3 -6.26 -4.82 24.78
C LYS A 3 -6.72 -5.15 23.36
N ILE A 4 -7.74 -4.46 22.83
CA ILE A 4 -7.99 -4.51 21.38
C ILE A 4 -6.77 -3.92 20.68
N LEU A 5 -6.06 -4.77 19.93
CA LEU A 5 -4.87 -4.37 19.19
C LEU A 5 -5.17 -4.09 17.72
N ASN A 6 -6.28 -4.62 17.19
CA ASN A 6 -6.71 -4.31 15.84
C ASN A 6 -8.22 -4.47 15.64
N PHE A 7 -8.73 -3.79 14.61
CA PHE A 7 -10.08 -3.95 14.10
C PHE A 7 -10.01 -4.11 12.57
N VAL A 8 -10.67 -5.13 12.04
CA VAL A 8 -10.79 -5.37 10.60
C VAL A 8 -12.26 -5.16 10.22
N PRO A 9 -12.59 -4.10 9.46
CA PRO A 9 -13.97 -3.85 9.06
C PRO A 9 -14.45 -4.93 8.08
N SER A 10 -15.73 -5.29 8.19
CA SER A 10 -16.42 -6.11 7.20
C SER A 10 -16.44 -5.38 5.86
N LYS A 11 -16.14 -6.10 4.77
CA LYS A 11 -16.12 -5.55 3.42
C LYS A 11 -17.52 -5.30 2.84
N ALA A 12 -18.59 -5.61 3.58
CA ALA A 12 -19.95 -5.43 3.13
C ALA A 12 -20.29 -3.93 2.94
N SER A 13 -20.62 -3.54 1.71
CA SER A 13 -21.07 -2.18 1.37
C SER A 13 -22.32 -1.75 2.15
N ALA A 14 -23.19 -2.71 2.50
CA ALA A 14 -24.46 -2.48 3.18
C ALA A 14 -24.31 -1.76 4.54
N VAL A 15 -23.22 -1.99 5.27
CA VAL A 15 -23.04 -1.42 6.62
C VAL A 15 -22.97 0.11 6.58
N LYS A 16 -22.31 0.68 5.56
CA LYS A 16 -22.19 2.14 5.40
C LYS A 16 -23.51 2.81 5.02
N GLU A 17 -24.41 2.09 4.36
CA GLU A 17 -25.74 2.60 3.98
C GLU A 17 -26.75 2.48 5.13
N LEU A 18 -26.51 1.58 6.09
CA LEU A 18 -27.41 1.29 7.19
C LEU A 18 -27.07 2.04 8.49
N LEU A 19 -25.79 2.35 8.74
CA LEU A 19 -25.33 3.05 9.94
C LEU A 19 -24.97 4.52 9.66
N LYS A 20 -25.51 5.42 10.48
CA LYS A 20 -25.08 6.83 10.54
C LYS A 20 -23.75 6.96 11.30
N GLY A 21 -23.56 6.14 12.32
CA GLY A 21 -22.31 6.07 13.10
C GLY A 21 -22.40 5.02 14.21
N TRP A 22 -21.25 4.57 14.70
CA TRP A 22 -21.16 3.65 15.85
C TRP A 22 -19.76 3.75 16.47
N ASN A 23 -19.63 3.27 17.71
CA ASN A 23 -18.35 3.12 18.38
C ASN A 23 -18.40 1.99 19.41
N ILE A 24 -17.26 1.35 19.66
CA ILE A 24 -17.02 0.51 20.84
C ILE A 24 -16.22 1.31 21.86
N GLU A 25 -16.67 1.28 23.11
CA GLU A 25 -16.04 1.93 24.25
C GLU A 25 -15.31 0.92 25.13
N GLU A 26 -15.87 -0.29 25.30
CA GLU A 26 -15.20 -1.41 25.95
C GLU A 26 -15.21 -2.64 25.04
N PRO A 27 -14.07 -3.35 24.89
CA PRO A 27 -12.78 -3.16 25.57
C PRO A 27 -12.05 -1.85 25.19
N GLY A 28 -11.60 -1.08 26.19
CA GLY A 28 -10.94 0.22 25.99
C GLY A 28 -9.43 0.13 25.66
N ALA A 29 -8.84 1.25 25.23
CA ALA A 29 -7.44 1.34 24.81
C ALA A 29 -6.41 1.35 25.98
N GLU A 30 -6.83 1.60 27.22
CA GLU A 30 -5.97 1.51 28.41
C GLU A 30 -6.78 1.02 29.60
N ILE A 31 -6.46 -0.17 30.13
CA ILE A 31 -6.89 -0.57 31.47
C ILE A 31 -5.71 -1.23 32.17
N SER A 32 -5.06 -0.44 33.03
CA SER A 32 -4.17 -0.92 34.09
C SER A 32 -5.03 -1.24 35.31
N GLN A 33 -5.62 -2.44 35.35
CA GLN A 33 -6.00 -3.09 36.61
C GLN A 33 -6.20 -4.58 36.37
N VAL A 34 -5.44 -5.38 37.11
CA VAL A 34 -5.58 -6.83 37.18
C VAL A 34 -6.90 -7.13 37.89
N LEU A 35 -7.93 -7.53 37.15
CA LEU A 35 -9.05 -8.26 37.70
C LEU A 35 -9.12 -9.62 37.00
N ALA A 36 -9.16 -10.65 37.84
CA ALA A 36 -9.27 -12.06 37.48
C ALA A 36 -10.70 -12.36 37.01
N GLU A 37 -11.12 -11.74 35.92
CA GLU A 37 -12.50 -11.82 35.43
C GLU A 37 -12.57 -12.66 34.15
N GLU A 38 -13.33 -13.76 34.22
CA GLU A 38 -13.55 -14.76 33.16
C GLU A 38 -14.67 -14.32 32.19
N TYR A 39 -14.71 -13.04 31.83
CA TYR A 39 -15.75 -12.52 30.93
C TYR A 39 -15.24 -11.45 29.99
N LEU A 40 -15.88 -11.34 28.82
CA LEU A 40 -15.71 -10.26 27.87
C LEU A 40 -16.86 -9.27 28.04
N LYS A 41 -16.55 -8.00 28.32
CA LYS A 41 -17.52 -6.90 28.27
C LYS A 41 -17.38 -6.16 26.94
N VAL A 42 -18.48 -6.04 26.21
CA VAL A 42 -18.59 -5.24 24.98
C VAL A 42 -19.61 -4.13 25.21
N SER A 43 -19.19 -2.88 25.16
CA SER A 43 -20.07 -1.72 25.33
C SER A 43 -19.73 -0.62 24.33
N GLY A 44 -20.70 0.24 24.05
CA GLY A 44 -20.55 1.30 23.06
C GLY A 44 -21.89 1.90 22.66
N TRP A 45 -21.96 2.44 21.44
CA TRP A 45 -23.17 3.02 20.89
C TRP A 45 -23.26 2.83 19.38
N ALA A 46 -24.47 2.82 18.85
CA ALA A 46 -24.71 2.77 17.41
C ALA A 46 -25.99 3.52 17.03
N VAL A 47 -25.90 4.26 15.93
CA VAL A 47 -26.99 5.04 15.34
C VAL A 47 -27.15 4.63 13.90
N GLY A 48 -28.33 4.12 13.55
CA GLY A 48 -28.68 3.72 12.20
C GLY A 48 -29.32 4.85 11.38
N HIS A 49 -29.18 4.78 10.06
CA HIS A 49 -30.12 5.43 9.13
C HIS A 49 -31.50 4.75 9.15
N ARG A 50 -31.53 3.48 9.61
CA ARG A 50 -32.72 2.69 9.91
C ARG A 50 -32.71 2.22 11.36
N PRO A 51 -33.86 1.84 11.94
CA PRO A 51 -33.92 1.32 13.31
C PRO A 51 -33.03 0.08 13.48
N ILE A 52 -32.11 0.14 14.43
CA ILE A 52 -31.30 -1.00 14.87
C ILE A 52 -32.10 -1.76 15.91
N LYS A 53 -32.32 -3.06 15.72
CA LYS A 53 -33.05 -3.87 16.70
C LYS A 53 -32.15 -4.29 17.87
N LYS A 54 -30.97 -4.84 17.55
CA LYS A 54 -30.03 -5.39 18.53
C LYS A 54 -28.60 -5.30 18.02
N LEU A 55 -27.68 -5.30 18.98
CA LEU A 55 -26.30 -5.72 18.81
C LEU A 55 -26.24 -7.25 18.66
N ALA A 56 -25.37 -7.74 17.79
CA ALA A 56 -24.92 -9.12 17.73
C ALA A 56 -23.39 -9.16 17.94
N VAL A 57 -22.92 -10.07 18.80
CA VAL A 57 -21.50 -10.34 19.03
C VAL A 57 -21.26 -11.83 18.81
N GLU A 58 -20.41 -12.20 17.86
CA GLU A 58 -20.02 -13.61 17.68
C GLU A 58 -18.67 -13.89 18.34
N ILE A 59 -18.61 -14.98 19.09
CA ILE A 59 -17.37 -15.54 19.63
C ILE A 59 -17.35 -17.04 19.36
N SER A 60 -16.38 -17.52 18.58
CA SER A 60 -16.16 -18.95 18.32
C SER A 60 -17.42 -19.70 17.82
N GLY A 61 -18.22 -19.07 16.93
CA GLY A 61 -19.45 -19.64 16.38
C GLY A 61 -20.71 -19.43 17.22
N GLU A 62 -20.59 -18.93 18.45
CA GLU A 62 -21.73 -18.60 19.31
C GLU A 62 -22.07 -17.11 19.20
N ILE A 63 -23.36 -16.78 19.01
CA ILE A 63 -23.82 -15.40 18.85
C ILE A 63 -24.59 -14.94 20.08
N TYR A 64 -24.16 -13.80 20.64
CA TYR A 64 -24.75 -13.12 21.78
C TYR A 64 -25.43 -11.83 21.32
N TYR A 65 -26.55 -11.48 21.95
CA TYR A 65 -27.34 -10.31 21.57
C TYR A 65 -27.53 -9.35 22.74
N ALA A 66 -27.55 -8.05 22.45
CA ALA A 66 -27.93 -7.03 23.40
C ALA A 66 -28.82 -5.95 22.77
N ASP A 67 -29.69 -5.38 23.59
CA ASP A 67 -30.53 -4.26 23.19
C ASP A 67 -29.72 -2.94 23.23
N LEU A 68 -30.15 -1.95 22.43
CA LEU A 68 -29.54 -0.61 22.41
C LEU A 68 -30.33 0.33 23.34
N ASP A 69 -30.45 -0.04 24.61
CA ASP A 69 -31.34 0.62 25.58
C ASP A 69 -30.62 1.64 26.48
N THR A 70 -29.30 1.76 26.36
CA THR A 70 -28.51 2.67 27.20
C THR A 70 -28.63 4.10 26.67
N GLN A 71 -28.98 5.03 27.58
CA GLN A 71 -29.18 6.44 27.25
C GLN A 71 -27.84 7.13 26.93
N ARG A 72 -27.73 7.72 25.74
CA ARG A 72 -26.55 8.46 25.24
C ARG A 72 -26.95 9.79 24.59
N PRO A 73 -27.47 10.74 25.39
CA PRO A 73 -27.86 12.06 24.89
C PRO A 73 -26.65 12.83 24.31
N ASP A 74 -25.45 12.58 24.82
CA ASP A 74 -24.18 13.13 24.31
C ASP A 74 -23.91 12.74 22.85
N VAL A 75 -24.17 11.48 22.50
CA VAL A 75 -23.99 10.96 21.13
C VAL A 75 -25.03 11.56 20.19
N ILE A 76 -26.29 11.62 20.64
CA ILE A 76 -27.37 12.20 19.84
C ILE A 76 -27.12 13.70 19.61
N GLU A 77 -26.74 14.47 20.63
CA GLU A 77 -26.41 15.89 20.49
C GLU A 77 -25.23 16.13 19.53
N ALA A 78 -24.21 15.26 19.55
CA ALA A 78 -23.06 15.36 18.67
C ALA A 78 -23.37 15.00 17.21
N LEU A 79 -24.23 14.01 16.96
CA LEU A 79 -24.53 13.48 15.62
C LEU A 79 -25.74 14.15 14.94
N PHE A 80 -26.58 14.86 15.68
CA PHE A 80 -27.76 15.56 15.18
C PHE A 80 -27.67 17.04 15.56
N SER A 81 -27.48 17.91 14.57
CA SER A 81 -27.41 19.36 14.80
C SER A 81 -28.76 19.92 15.26
N ASN A 82 -28.76 21.02 16.04
CA ASN A 82 -29.96 21.72 16.53
C ASN A 82 -30.98 22.16 15.45
N ALA A 83 -30.65 22.01 14.15
CA ALA A 83 -31.56 22.28 13.03
C ALA A 83 -32.47 21.09 12.66
N GLU A 84 -32.16 19.86 13.11
CA GLU A 84 -32.97 18.66 12.90
C GLU A 84 -33.99 18.54 14.04
N GLY A 85 -35.05 19.36 14.00
CA GLY A 85 -36.06 19.47 15.06
C GLY A 85 -36.99 18.24 15.23
N GLY A 86 -36.42 17.07 15.54
CA GLY A 86 -37.14 15.86 15.91
C GLY A 86 -36.80 15.40 17.33
N ALA A 87 -37.77 14.79 18.02
CA ALA A 87 -37.48 14.04 19.25
C ALA A 87 -36.73 12.76 18.86
N HIS A 88 -35.40 12.79 18.98
CA HIS A 88 -34.56 11.63 18.77
C HIS A 88 -34.57 10.75 20.02
N ASP A 89 -34.67 9.43 19.83
CA ASP A 89 -34.52 8.47 20.93
C ASP A 89 -33.07 8.50 21.41
N ASN A 90 -32.89 8.78 22.70
CA ASN A 90 -31.57 8.82 23.32
C ASN A 90 -31.04 7.40 23.63
N SER A 91 -31.85 6.36 23.40
CA SER A 91 -31.47 4.96 23.58
C SER A 91 -30.69 4.47 22.36
N CYS A 92 -29.37 4.67 22.37
CA CYS A 92 -28.48 4.21 21.30
C CYS A 92 -27.20 3.54 21.81
N GLY A 93 -27.01 3.50 23.13
CA GLY A 93 -25.91 2.77 23.76
C GLY A 93 -26.26 1.30 23.98
N PHE A 94 -25.25 0.44 23.98
CA PHE A 94 -25.35 -0.98 24.28
C PHE A 94 -24.29 -1.41 25.28
N SER A 95 -24.57 -2.46 26.04
CA SER A 95 -23.59 -3.12 26.92
C SER A 95 -23.97 -4.59 27.10
N ILE A 96 -23.02 -5.48 26.83
CA ILE A 96 -23.16 -6.92 27.04
C ILE A 96 -21.96 -7.48 27.78
N ILE A 97 -22.21 -8.43 28.69
CA ILE A 97 -21.20 -9.22 29.38
C ILE A 97 -21.35 -10.66 28.93
N ILE A 98 -20.29 -11.22 28.36
CA ILE A 98 -20.26 -12.57 27.81
C ILE A 98 -19.31 -13.40 28.67
N ALA A 99 -19.85 -14.40 29.37
CA ALA A 99 -19.05 -15.33 30.15
C ALA A 99 -18.22 -16.20 29.19
N SER A 100 -16.91 -15.99 29.17
CA SER A 100 -15.96 -16.69 28.33
C SER A 100 -14.58 -16.50 28.93
N GLU A 101 -13.78 -17.57 28.99
CA GLU A 101 -12.38 -17.46 29.42
C GLU A 101 -11.67 -16.45 28.49
N LEU A 102 -11.53 -15.20 28.93
CA LEU A 102 -11.04 -14.09 28.11
C LEU A 102 -9.62 -14.35 27.57
N SER A 103 -8.83 -15.17 28.28
CA SER A 103 -7.53 -15.65 27.82
C SER A 103 -7.58 -16.56 26.59
N SER A 104 -8.74 -17.15 26.29
CA SER A 104 -8.95 -18.05 25.14
C SER A 104 -9.62 -17.37 23.94
N VAL A 105 -10.15 -16.15 24.11
CA VAL A 105 -10.78 -15.38 23.04
C VAL A 105 -9.71 -14.61 22.25
N ALA A 106 -9.40 -15.08 21.04
CA ALA A 106 -8.46 -14.40 20.14
C ALA A 106 -9.08 -13.17 19.43
N SER A 107 -10.36 -13.28 19.08
CA SER A 107 -11.13 -12.26 18.37
C SER A 107 -12.63 -12.41 18.64
N PHE A 108 -13.40 -11.38 18.28
CA PHE A 108 -14.86 -11.42 18.24
C PHE A 108 -15.40 -10.56 17.09
N ASP A 109 -16.52 -10.97 16.51
CA ASP A 109 -17.19 -10.19 15.46
C ASP A 109 -18.31 -9.35 16.05
N ILE A 110 -18.53 -8.16 15.48
CA ILE A 110 -19.65 -7.30 15.83
C ILE A 110 -20.56 -7.09 14.63
N GLY A 111 -21.87 -7.17 14.87
CA GLY A 111 -22.91 -6.91 13.88
C GLY A 111 -24.11 -6.21 14.49
N PHE A 112 -24.96 -5.66 13.64
CA PHE A 112 -26.22 -5.05 14.06
C PHE A 112 -27.39 -5.68 13.31
N ILE A 113 -28.51 -5.88 14.01
CA ILE A 113 -29.71 -6.45 13.41
C ILE A 113 -30.59 -5.36 12.82
N PHE A 114 -30.84 -5.48 11.51
CA PHE A 114 -31.81 -4.70 10.77
C PHE A 114 -32.88 -5.63 10.19
N GLU A 115 -34.17 -5.36 10.44
CA GLU A 115 -35.29 -6.08 9.79
C GLU A 115 -35.15 -7.62 9.78
N GLU A 116 -34.61 -8.23 10.86
CA GLU A 116 -34.31 -9.67 11.06
C GLU A 116 -33.00 -10.23 10.47
N LYS A 117 -32.14 -9.39 9.88
CA LYS A 117 -30.83 -9.79 9.37
C LYS A 117 -29.69 -9.18 10.19
N ILE A 118 -28.68 -9.99 10.53
CA ILE A 118 -27.43 -9.49 11.10
C ILE A 118 -26.57 -8.94 9.96
N GLU A 119 -26.17 -7.69 10.10
CA GLU A 119 -25.16 -7.06 9.23
C GLU A 119 -23.86 -6.92 10.02
N TRP A 120 -22.89 -7.75 9.69
CA TRP A 120 -21.57 -7.77 10.33
C TRP A 120 -20.76 -6.54 9.94
N VAL A 121 -20.27 -5.83 10.94
CA VAL A 121 -19.51 -4.58 10.83
C VAL A 121 -18.01 -4.82 10.83
N GLY A 122 -17.54 -5.88 11.47
CA GLY A 122 -16.14 -6.30 11.42
C GLY A 122 -15.71 -7.12 12.63
N THR A 123 -14.43 -7.47 12.63
CA THR A 123 -13.78 -8.32 13.63
C THR A 123 -12.82 -7.50 14.48
N PHE A 124 -12.93 -7.63 15.80
CA PHE A 124 -11.99 -7.11 16.77
C PHE A 124 -11.01 -8.18 17.21
N PHE A 125 -9.72 -7.84 17.27
CA PHE A 125 -8.67 -8.76 17.69
C PHE A 125 -7.96 -8.26 18.95
N PHE A 126 -7.73 -9.18 19.88
CA PHE A 126 -6.90 -8.92 21.06
C PHE A 126 -5.39 -9.00 20.75
N GLU A 127 -5.03 -9.55 19.61
CA GLU A 127 -3.68 -9.52 19.02
C GLU A 127 -3.72 -8.95 17.61
N ALA A 128 -2.73 -8.14 17.20
CA ALA A 128 -2.71 -7.66 15.83
C ALA A 128 -2.60 -8.86 14.87
N PRO A 129 -3.50 -9.02 13.89
CA PRO A 129 -3.41 -10.12 12.94
C PRO A 129 -2.05 -10.04 12.25
N GLN A 130 -1.35 -11.18 12.19
CA GLN A 130 -0.03 -11.20 11.60
C GLN A 130 -0.13 -10.77 10.15
N LYS A 131 0.60 -9.71 9.79
CA LYS A 131 0.71 -9.25 8.40
C LYS A 131 1.67 -10.11 7.57
N VAL A 132 1.89 -11.34 8.01
CA VAL A 132 2.87 -12.27 7.48
C VAL A 132 2.23 -13.65 7.45
N LEU A 133 2.09 -14.19 6.25
CA LEU A 133 1.67 -15.57 6.00
C LEU A 133 2.90 -16.45 5.83
N ILE A 134 2.98 -17.55 6.57
CA ILE A 134 4.10 -18.50 6.47
C ILE A 134 3.72 -19.60 5.49
N GLY A 135 4.36 -19.60 4.33
CA GLY A 135 4.25 -20.65 3.31
C GLY A 135 5.24 -21.79 3.51
N LYS A 136 5.32 -22.67 2.50
CA LYS A 136 6.20 -23.85 2.54
C LYS A 136 7.67 -23.43 2.65
N HIS A 137 8.46 -24.28 3.29
CA HIS A 137 9.87 -24.03 3.57
C HIS A 137 10.13 -22.70 4.30
N GLN A 138 9.16 -22.21 5.08
CA GLN A 138 9.20 -20.94 5.82
C GLN A 138 9.29 -19.70 4.91
N TRP A 139 8.85 -19.78 3.65
CA TRP A 139 8.73 -18.58 2.83
C TRP A 139 7.69 -17.64 3.42
N LEU A 140 8.04 -16.37 3.56
CA LEU A 140 7.14 -15.37 4.15
C LEU A 140 6.39 -14.69 3.02
N PHE A 141 5.08 -14.55 3.16
CA PHE A 141 4.24 -13.79 2.24
C PHE A 141 3.45 -12.75 3.01
N LEU A 142 2.86 -11.80 2.29
CA LEU A 142 2.04 -10.79 2.92
C LEU A 142 0.66 -11.36 3.27
N ASP A 143 0.12 -10.95 4.40
CA ASP A 143 -1.26 -11.24 4.82
C ASP A 143 -1.87 -10.00 5.46
N ASN A 144 -3.19 -9.98 5.62
CA ASN A 144 -3.93 -8.96 6.35
C ASN A 144 -3.46 -7.52 6.01
N ASP A 145 -3.20 -7.28 4.72
CA ASP A 145 -2.72 -6.01 4.21
C ASP A 145 -3.86 -5.15 3.68
N SER A 146 -3.60 -3.85 3.53
CA SER A 146 -4.63 -2.88 3.14
C SER A 146 -5.12 -3.03 1.70
N ASN A 147 -4.55 -3.93 0.91
CA ASN A 147 -4.94 -4.18 -0.48
C ASN A 147 -5.55 -5.55 -0.70
N ASP A 148 -5.75 -6.35 0.36
CA ASP A 148 -6.38 -7.67 0.26
C ASP A 148 -5.63 -8.64 -0.68
N SER A 149 -4.31 -8.74 -0.55
CA SER A 149 -3.47 -9.50 -1.49
C SER A 149 -3.86 -10.98 -1.58
N VAL A 150 -4.31 -11.59 -0.46
CA VAL A 150 -4.82 -12.98 -0.45
C VAL A 150 -6.07 -13.12 -1.30
N ASP A 151 -7.03 -12.21 -1.17
CA ASP A 151 -8.29 -12.24 -1.92
C ASP A 151 -8.06 -11.93 -3.41
N GLN A 152 -7.10 -11.07 -3.72
CA GLN A 152 -6.66 -10.85 -5.10
C GLN A 152 -6.11 -12.12 -5.73
N PHE A 153 -5.28 -12.86 -5.00
CA PHE A 153 -4.63 -14.09 -5.48
C PHE A 153 -5.62 -15.24 -5.67
N THR A 154 -6.53 -15.42 -4.70
CA THR A 154 -7.56 -16.47 -4.72
C THR A 154 -8.75 -16.11 -5.62
N GLY A 155 -8.80 -14.89 -6.16
CA GLY A 155 -9.89 -14.42 -7.00
C GLY A 155 -11.19 -14.13 -6.23
N MET A 156 -11.12 -14.01 -4.90
CA MET A 156 -12.24 -13.54 -4.08
C MET A 156 -12.45 -12.03 -4.23
N LEU A 157 -11.41 -11.28 -4.62
CA LEU A 157 -11.53 -9.87 -4.96
C LEU A 157 -11.66 -9.68 -6.48
N GLU A 158 -12.80 -9.16 -6.91
CA GLU A 158 -13.05 -8.76 -8.29
C GLU A 158 -12.46 -7.38 -8.60
N PHE A 159 -12.01 -7.18 -9.85
CA PHE A 159 -11.52 -5.89 -10.31
C PHE A 159 -12.69 -4.90 -10.44
N PRO A 160 -12.78 -3.87 -9.58
CA PRO A 160 -14.00 -3.08 -9.44
C PRO A 160 -14.38 -2.33 -10.73
N VAL A 161 -15.64 -2.41 -11.14
CA VAL A 161 -16.15 -1.71 -12.34
C VAL A 161 -15.96 -0.19 -12.23
N SER A 162 -16.08 0.37 -11.01
CA SER A 162 -15.79 1.78 -10.74
C SER A 162 -14.36 2.19 -11.10
N ASP A 163 -13.41 1.29 -10.91
CA ASP A 163 -11.99 1.54 -11.11
C ASP A 163 -11.54 1.17 -12.52
N GLN A 164 -12.25 0.26 -13.20
CA GLN A 164 -12.07 -0.01 -14.63
C GLN A 164 -12.19 1.26 -15.49
N GLU A 165 -13.27 2.04 -15.32
CA GLU A 165 -13.45 3.28 -16.09
C GLU A 165 -12.43 4.35 -15.72
N LYS A 166 -12.08 4.49 -14.43
CA LYS A 166 -11.03 5.42 -13.99
C LYS A 166 -9.67 5.06 -14.60
N TRP A 167 -9.28 3.79 -14.57
CA TRP A 167 -8.05 3.32 -15.20
C TRP A 167 -8.04 3.60 -16.70
N LYS A 168 -9.15 3.35 -17.39
CA LYS A 168 -9.29 3.64 -18.82
C LYS A 168 -9.10 5.12 -19.12
N THR A 169 -9.75 6.00 -18.34
CA THR A 169 -9.57 7.45 -18.45
C THR A 169 -8.12 7.84 -18.17
N TYR A 170 -7.54 7.35 -17.08
CA TYR A 170 -6.17 7.67 -16.68
C TYR A 170 -5.15 7.30 -17.75
N ILE A 171 -5.23 6.09 -18.31
CA ILE A 171 -4.35 5.61 -19.39
C ILE A 171 -4.54 6.42 -20.67
N SER A 172 -5.79 6.77 -21.03
CA SER A 172 -6.09 7.65 -22.18
C SER A 172 -5.51 9.06 -22.00
N ASP A 173 -5.59 9.60 -20.79
CA ASP A 173 -5.06 10.92 -20.46
C ASP A 173 -3.53 10.92 -20.53
N ILE A 174 -2.86 9.90 -19.99
CA ILE A 174 -1.40 9.72 -20.13
C ILE A 174 -1.00 9.69 -21.61
N GLN A 175 -1.70 8.93 -22.44
CA GLN A 175 -1.41 8.85 -23.87
C GLN A 175 -1.55 10.22 -24.57
N SER A 176 -2.54 11.01 -24.16
CA SER A 176 -2.78 12.35 -24.69
C SER A 176 -1.67 13.32 -24.25
N ILE A 177 -1.33 13.35 -22.97
CA ILE A 177 -0.29 14.25 -22.44
C ILE A 177 1.11 13.85 -22.90
N SER A 178 1.39 12.57 -23.13
CA SER A 178 2.67 12.10 -23.64
C SER A 178 2.91 12.60 -25.05
N THR A 179 1.85 12.68 -25.86
CA THR A 179 1.88 13.25 -27.21
C THR A 179 2.13 14.77 -27.15
N ILE A 180 1.44 15.48 -26.26
CA ILE A 180 1.56 16.94 -26.09
C ILE A 180 2.97 17.32 -25.59
N ASN A 181 3.45 16.64 -24.56
CA ASN A 181 4.73 16.92 -23.91
C ASN A 181 5.92 16.15 -24.52
N LYS A 182 5.66 15.31 -25.53
CA LYS A 182 6.66 14.58 -26.34
C LYS A 182 7.56 13.63 -25.54
N PHE A 183 6.98 12.94 -24.55
CA PHE A 183 7.66 11.89 -23.80
C PHE A 183 7.15 10.49 -24.19
N GLU A 184 8.04 9.51 -24.11
CA GLU A 184 7.66 8.09 -24.17
C GLU A 184 7.30 7.61 -22.77
N TRP A 185 6.32 6.72 -22.67
CA TRP A 185 5.93 6.17 -21.38
C TRP A 185 5.73 4.65 -21.41
N LEU A 186 5.89 4.03 -20.25
CA LEU A 186 5.57 2.64 -19.95
C LEU A 186 4.99 2.53 -18.54
N MET A 187 4.02 1.65 -18.37
CA MET A 187 3.54 1.21 -17.07
C MET A 187 4.04 -0.19 -16.78
N VAL A 188 4.70 -0.38 -15.65
CA VAL A 188 5.23 -1.67 -15.19
C VAL A 188 4.57 -2.04 -13.87
N LEU A 189 3.79 -3.11 -13.90
CA LEU A 189 3.17 -3.72 -12.72
C LEU A 189 4.13 -4.76 -12.13
N ALA A 190 4.74 -4.46 -10.99
CA ALA A 190 5.59 -5.42 -10.29
C ALA A 190 4.71 -6.56 -9.73
N PRO A 191 4.87 -7.81 -10.19
CA PRO A 191 4.09 -8.92 -9.66
C PRO A 191 4.33 -9.10 -8.17
N SER A 192 3.28 -9.41 -7.41
CA SER A 192 3.48 -9.83 -6.03
C SER A 192 4.18 -11.19 -5.98
N LYS A 193 4.98 -11.41 -4.92
CA LYS A 193 5.86 -12.58 -4.79
C LYS A 193 5.10 -13.92 -4.85
N GLU A 194 3.89 -13.96 -4.32
CA GLU A 194 2.99 -15.12 -4.31
C GLU A 194 2.67 -15.62 -5.73
N TYR A 195 2.61 -14.75 -6.75
CA TYR A 195 2.40 -15.16 -8.14
C TYR A 195 3.64 -15.80 -8.76
N VAL A 196 4.84 -15.45 -8.30
CA VAL A 196 6.11 -16.03 -8.78
C VAL A 196 6.45 -17.33 -8.03
N PHE A 197 6.10 -17.40 -6.74
CA PHE A 197 6.38 -18.51 -5.83
C PHE A 197 5.10 -19.26 -5.40
N GLN A 198 4.20 -19.50 -6.37
CA GLN A 198 2.89 -20.13 -6.14
C GLN A 198 2.95 -21.50 -5.44
N ASP A 199 3.99 -22.29 -5.71
CA ASP A 199 4.21 -23.61 -5.12
C ASP A 199 4.59 -23.56 -3.64
N TYR A 200 5.10 -22.40 -3.18
CA TYR A 200 5.42 -22.13 -1.78
C TYR A 200 4.33 -21.36 -1.05
N TYR A 201 3.44 -20.70 -1.78
CA TYR A 201 2.28 -20.02 -1.23
C TYR A 201 1.23 -21.03 -0.72
N PRO A 202 0.55 -20.79 0.42
CA PRO A 202 -0.36 -21.78 0.99
C PRO A 202 -1.78 -21.73 0.40
N HIS A 203 -2.11 -20.72 -0.40
CA HIS A 203 -3.40 -20.63 -1.10
C HIS A 203 -3.28 -21.08 -2.55
N GLU A 204 -4.39 -21.57 -3.11
CA GLU A 204 -4.48 -21.95 -4.52
C GLU A 204 -4.68 -20.72 -5.41
N LEU A 205 -3.96 -20.68 -6.53
CA LEU A 205 -4.06 -19.60 -7.51
C LEU A 205 -5.37 -19.72 -8.27
N SER A 206 -6.11 -18.61 -8.35
CA SER A 206 -7.26 -18.50 -9.25
C SER A 206 -6.84 -17.97 -10.62
N GLU A 207 -7.36 -18.55 -11.70
CA GLU A 207 -7.22 -17.98 -13.06
C GLU A 207 -7.91 -16.61 -13.18
N ASN A 208 -8.92 -16.36 -12.35
CA ASN A 208 -9.66 -15.11 -12.27
C ASN A 208 -9.10 -14.16 -11.19
N ASN A 209 -7.81 -14.25 -10.85
CA ASN A 209 -7.17 -13.30 -9.93
C ASN A 209 -7.18 -11.85 -10.48
N THR A 210 -7.04 -10.86 -9.59
CA THR A 210 -7.19 -9.44 -9.98
C THR A 210 -6.14 -8.98 -11.01
N PRO A 211 -4.84 -9.28 -10.89
CA PRO A 211 -3.87 -8.98 -11.95
C PRO A 211 -4.25 -9.57 -13.33
N SER A 212 -4.73 -10.81 -13.38
CA SER A 212 -5.24 -11.43 -14.61
C SER A 212 -6.48 -10.72 -15.17
N GLN A 213 -7.39 -10.25 -14.32
CA GLN A 213 -8.54 -9.43 -14.73
C GLN A 213 -8.08 -8.10 -15.34
N PHE A 214 -7.17 -7.39 -14.68
CA PHE A 214 -6.61 -6.13 -15.16
C PHE A 214 -5.89 -6.27 -16.51
N MET A 215 -5.07 -7.32 -16.67
CA MET A 215 -4.36 -7.56 -17.92
C MET A 215 -5.29 -7.97 -19.06
N ARG A 216 -6.41 -8.67 -18.80
CA ARG A 216 -7.46 -8.90 -19.79
C ARG A 216 -8.20 -7.62 -20.15
N PHE A 217 -8.47 -6.76 -19.17
CA PHE A 217 -9.13 -5.47 -19.40
C PHE A 217 -8.29 -4.55 -20.32
N PHE A 218 -6.97 -4.61 -20.22
CA PHE A 218 -6.02 -3.90 -21.08
C PHE A 218 -5.35 -4.80 -22.14
N GLU A 219 -6.01 -5.87 -22.56
CA GLU A 219 -5.45 -6.81 -23.53
C GLU A 219 -5.03 -6.09 -24.82
N GLY A 220 -3.82 -6.38 -25.29
CA GLY A 220 -3.22 -5.75 -26.47
C GLY A 220 -2.56 -4.39 -26.24
N HIS A 221 -2.70 -3.77 -25.06
CA HIS A 221 -2.08 -2.49 -24.76
C HIS A 221 -0.56 -2.60 -24.54
N GLN A 222 0.23 -2.25 -25.56
CA GLN A 222 1.69 -2.48 -25.56
C GLN A 222 2.48 -1.72 -24.49
N LYS A 223 1.92 -0.64 -23.93
CA LYS A 223 2.59 0.17 -22.90
C LYS A 223 2.31 -0.30 -21.46
N ILE A 224 1.42 -1.28 -21.25
CA ILE A 224 1.11 -1.83 -19.92
C ILE A 224 1.77 -3.20 -19.81
N VAL A 225 2.66 -3.36 -18.85
CA VAL A 225 3.55 -4.50 -18.75
C VAL A 225 3.37 -5.19 -17.39
N TYR A 226 3.06 -6.48 -17.43
CA TYR A 226 3.06 -7.37 -16.27
C TYR A 226 4.10 -8.49 -16.49
N PRO A 227 5.35 -8.32 -16.03
CA PRO A 227 6.47 -9.18 -16.39
C PRO A 227 6.52 -10.49 -15.56
N LEU A 228 5.37 -11.11 -15.29
CA LEU A 228 5.28 -12.32 -14.46
C LEU A 228 6.10 -13.48 -15.02
N ASN A 229 5.92 -13.81 -16.30
CA ASN A 229 6.64 -14.92 -16.94
C ASN A 229 8.15 -14.70 -16.96
N LEU A 230 8.60 -13.45 -17.14
CA LEU A 230 10.00 -13.09 -17.10
C LEU A 230 10.59 -13.32 -15.70
N LEU A 231 9.87 -12.92 -14.65
CA LEU A 231 10.31 -13.12 -13.27
C LEU A 231 10.23 -14.59 -12.82
N ILE A 232 9.30 -15.38 -13.35
CA ILE A 232 9.24 -16.85 -13.17
C ILE A 232 10.43 -17.52 -13.85
N HIS A 233 10.83 -17.07 -15.04
CA HIS A 233 12.02 -17.62 -15.71
C HIS A 233 13.30 -17.42 -14.88
N HIS A 234 13.36 -16.33 -14.12
CA HIS A 234 14.45 -15.99 -13.20
C HIS A 234 14.07 -16.21 -11.71
N ARG A 235 13.09 -17.07 -11.42
CA ARG A 235 12.43 -17.22 -10.11
C ARG A 235 13.38 -17.19 -8.93
N GLU A 236 14.38 -18.08 -8.91
CA GLU A 236 15.27 -18.26 -7.75
C GLU A 236 16.09 -17.02 -7.38
N LEU A 237 16.26 -16.09 -8.32
CA LEU A 237 17.02 -14.88 -8.13
C LEU A 237 16.13 -13.65 -8.06
N SER A 238 14.84 -13.72 -8.43
CA SER A 238 13.99 -12.55 -8.63
C SER A 238 13.36 -12.02 -7.35
N TYR A 239 13.04 -12.87 -6.37
CA TYR A 239 12.57 -12.48 -5.03
C TYR A 239 13.35 -13.22 -3.95
N TRP A 240 13.14 -12.82 -2.70
CA TRP A 240 13.78 -13.45 -1.56
C TRP A 240 12.79 -13.73 -0.43
N LYS A 241 13.17 -14.70 0.39
CA LYS A 241 12.28 -15.41 1.31
C LYS A 241 11.56 -14.51 2.30
N GLY A 242 12.28 -13.53 2.83
CA GLY A 242 11.88 -12.73 3.98
C GLY A 242 11.22 -11.39 3.67
N ASP A 243 10.93 -11.09 2.41
CA ASP A 243 10.57 -9.73 1.95
C ASP A 243 9.50 -9.74 0.85
N THR A 244 8.69 -8.69 0.74
CA THR A 244 7.67 -8.56 -0.31
C THR A 244 8.23 -8.14 -1.68
N HIS A 245 9.40 -7.50 -1.73
CA HIS A 245 9.97 -6.92 -2.94
C HIS A 245 10.85 -7.90 -3.71
N TRP A 246 11.05 -7.61 -4.99
CA TRP A 246 12.08 -8.28 -5.78
C TRP A 246 13.49 -7.98 -5.22
N THR A 247 14.45 -8.81 -5.60
CA THR A 247 15.87 -8.56 -5.37
C THR A 247 16.38 -7.48 -6.32
N ASP A 248 17.64 -7.04 -6.16
CA ASP A 248 18.28 -6.19 -7.18
C ASP A 248 18.43 -6.93 -8.51
N TYR A 249 18.58 -8.26 -8.50
CA TYR A 249 18.62 -9.04 -9.72
C TYR A 249 17.26 -9.08 -10.43
N GLY A 250 16.17 -9.27 -9.68
CA GLY A 250 14.81 -9.19 -10.22
C GLY A 250 14.57 -7.82 -10.86
N ALA A 251 14.92 -6.74 -10.16
CA ALA A 251 14.84 -5.39 -10.68
C ALA A 251 15.72 -5.17 -11.93
N TYR A 252 16.93 -5.71 -11.95
CA TYR A 252 17.84 -5.63 -13.11
C TYR A 252 17.23 -6.24 -14.38
N ILE A 253 16.58 -7.40 -14.26
CA ILE A 253 15.90 -8.04 -15.39
C ILE A 253 14.75 -7.16 -15.90
N ILE A 254 13.96 -6.56 -14.98
CA ILE A 254 12.89 -5.63 -15.34
C ILE A 254 13.43 -4.33 -15.96
N PHE A 255 14.56 -3.83 -15.46
CA PHE A 255 15.26 -2.69 -16.04
C PHE A 255 15.64 -2.95 -17.51
N LYS A 256 16.21 -4.11 -17.82
CA LYS A 256 16.56 -4.48 -19.21
C LYS A 256 15.32 -4.58 -20.11
N ASP A 257 14.27 -5.27 -19.67
CA ASP A 257 13.00 -5.35 -20.41
C ASP A 257 12.39 -3.95 -20.63
N THR A 258 12.49 -3.06 -19.64
CA THR A 258 12.03 -1.67 -19.77
C THR A 258 12.82 -0.90 -20.83
N LEU A 259 14.16 -1.02 -20.87
CA LEU A 259 14.98 -0.38 -21.89
C LEU A 259 14.67 -0.91 -23.29
N GLU A 260 14.52 -2.22 -23.46
CA GLU A 260 14.16 -2.83 -24.75
C GLU A 260 12.80 -2.31 -25.27
N ARG A 261 11.82 -2.17 -24.38
CA ARG A 261 10.50 -1.61 -24.70
C ARG A 261 10.51 -0.11 -25.02
N PHE A 262 11.46 0.63 -24.45
CA PHE A 262 11.76 2.00 -24.85
C PHE A 262 12.64 2.09 -26.11
N HIS A 263 13.02 0.96 -26.71
CA HIS A 263 13.94 0.86 -27.84
C HIS A 263 15.30 1.49 -27.57
N LEU A 264 15.76 1.37 -26.33
CA LEU A 264 17.05 1.86 -25.86
C LEU A 264 18.10 0.74 -25.89
N PRO A 265 19.36 1.04 -26.25
CA PRO A 265 20.40 0.02 -26.34
C PRO A 265 20.78 -0.51 -24.95
N VAL A 266 20.63 -1.82 -24.76
CA VAL A 266 21.09 -2.52 -23.55
C VAL A 266 22.51 -3.06 -23.70
N LEU A 267 22.99 -3.19 -24.94
CA LEU A 267 24.29 -3.78 -25.25
C LEU A 267 25.42 -3.05 -24.53
N ASN A 268 26.31 -3.82 -23.89
CA ASN A 268 27.45 -3.34 -23.09
C ASN A 268 27.11 -2.63 -21.77
N PHE A 269 25.84 -2.56 -21.35
CA PHE A 269 25.50 -2.02 -20.01
C PHE A 269 26.29 -2.75 -18.92
N ASP A 270 26.25 -4.08 -18.93
CA ASP A 270 26.88 -4.91 -17.90
C ASP A 270 28.40 -4.69 -17.81
N THR A 271 29.07 -4.61 -18.97
CA THR A 271 30.52 -4.44 -19.04
C THR A 271 30.94 -3.01 -18.73
N HIS A 272 30.18 -2.01 -19.20
CA HIS A 272 30.46 -0.59 -18.94
C HIS A 272 30.25 -0.24 -17.47
N CYS A 273 29.12 -0.66 -16.90
CA CYS A 273 28.75 -0.38 -15.51
C CYS A 273 29.30 -1.41 -14.51
N ARG A 274 30.02 -2.45 -14.99
CA ARG A 274 30.59 -3.54 -14.18
C ARG A 274 29.55 -4.18 -13.25
N ILE A 275 28.43 -4.58 -13.83
CA ILE A 275 27.31 -5.15 -13.09
C ILE A 275 27.70 -6.53 -12.56
N GLU A 276 27.80 -6.63 -11.24
CA GLU A 276 28.07 -7.86 -10.52
C GLU A 276 27.06 -8.03 -9.38
N PHE A 277 26.71 -9.28 -9.07
CA PHE A 277 25.77 -9.60 -7.99
C PHE A 277 26.45 -10.41 -6.89
N SER A 278 26.01 -10.19 -5.66
CA SER A 278 26.45 -10.93 -4.48
C SER A 278 25.25 -11.39 -3.66
N ILE A 279 25.46 -12.39 -2.80
CA ILE A 279 24.44 -12.85 -1.84
C ILE A 279 24.75 -12.24 -0.48
N LYS A 280 23.77 -11.56 0.11
CA LYS A 280 23.88 -10.98 1.45
C LYS A 280 22.73 -11.45 2.33
N ASN A 281 23.03 -11.82 3.57
CA ASN A 281 22.01 -12.09 4.58
C ASN A 281 21.47 -10.77 5.13
N SER A 282 20.18 -10.51 4.92
CA SER A 282 19.49 -9.27 5.32
C SER A 282 18.17 -9.56 6.00
N ILE A 283 17.64 -8.59 6.75
CA ILE A 283 16.30 -8.65 7.32
C ILE A 283 15.37 -8.01 6.27
N GLY A 284 14.36 -8.75 5.82
CA GLY A 284 13.34 -8.23 4.89
C GLY A 284 12.13 -7.66 5.62
N ASP A 285 11.28 -6.93 4.92
CA ASP A 285 10.12 -6.23 5.49
C ASP A 285 9.09 -7.16 6.17
N LEU A 286 8.96 -8.41 5.73
CA LEU A 286 8.14 -9.44 6.39
C LEU A 286 8.88 -10.06 7.57
N SER A 287 10.19 -10.26 7.44
CA SER A 287 11.01 -10.81 8.54
C SER A 287 11.08 -9.85 9.72
N GLU A 288 11.09 -8.54 9.45
CA GLU A 288 11.08 -7.49 10.47
C GLU A 288 9.81 -7.54 11.33
N LYS A 289 8.69 -8.02 10.77
CA LYS A 289 7.41 -8.16 11.47
C LYS A 289 7.31 -9.41 12.35
N LEU A 290 8.26 -10.34 12.23
CA LEU A 290 8.28 -11.57 13.01
C LEU A 290 9.26 -11.49 14.19
N PRO A 291 8.97 -12.18 15.31
CA PRO A 291 9.92 -12.33 16.41
C PRO A 291 11.28 -12.86 15.93
N GLY A 292 12.37 -12.25 16.41
CA GLY A 292 13.74 -12.66 16.12
C GLY A 292 14.33 -12.09 14.81
N HIS A 293 13.52 -11.44 13.97
CA HIS A 293 13.99 -10.70 12.78
C HIS A 293 14.99 -11.51 11.92
N ALA A 294 14.61 -12.74 11.59
CA ALA A 294 15.51 -13.69 10.94
C ALA A 294 16.10 -13.13 9.64
N LYS A 295 17.43 -13.16 9.53
CA LYS A 295 18.11 -12.78 8.28
C LYS A 295 17.90 -13.87 7.22
N GLN A 296 17.60 -13.45 6.00
CA GLN A 296 17.45 -14.31 4.84
C GLN A 296 18.46 -13.92 3.77
N PRO A 297 18.97 -14.88 2.98
CA PRO A 297 19.83 -14.58 1.85
C PRO A 297 19.03 -13.82 0.79
N LYS A 298 19.62 -12.75 0.25
CA LYS A 298 19.11 -12.03 -0.91
C LYS A 298 20.21 -11.80 -1.92
N VAL A 299 19.85 -11.89 -3.19
CA VAL A 299 20.71 -11.40 -4.27
C VAL A 299 20.64 -9.88 -4.24
N GLN A 300 21.78 -9.23 -4.26
CA GLN A 300 21.87 -7.79 -4.34
C GLN A 300 22.98 -7.42 -5.31
N LEU A 301 22.94 -6.20 -5.83
CA LEU A 301 24.08 -5.67 -6.56
C LEU A 301 25.29 -5.69 -5.62
N SER A 302 26.42 -6.18 -6.10
CA SER A 302 27.69 -6.03 -5.41
C SER A 302 28.02 -4.56 -5.24
N ASP A 303 28.93 -4.25 -4.31
CA ASP A 303 29.46 -2.89 -4.18
C ASP A 303 30.20 -2.55 -5.48
N CYS A 304 29.48 -1.98 -6.46
CA CYS A 304 30.05 -1.46 -7.69
C CYS A 304 31.05 -0.35 -7.34
N PRO A 305 32.03 -0.05 -8.21
CA PRO A 305 32.90 1.12 -8.03
C PRO A 305 32.15 2.46 -8.06
N HIS A 306 30.85 2.44 -8.37
CA HIS A 306 29.93 3.56 -8.22
C HIS A 306 28.91 3.19 -7.14
N ASP A 307 29.06 3.76 -5.95
CA ASP A 307 28.00 3.69 -4.94
C ASP A 307 26.80 4.46 -5.50
N HIS A 308 25.62 3.84 -5.56
CA HIS A 308 24.41 4.49 -6.06
C HIS A 308 24.10 5.81 -5.35
N SER A 309 24.56 5.95 -4.10
CA SER A 309 24.45 7.19 -3.34
C SER A 309 25.23 8.36 -3.97
N GLU A 310 26.28 8.08 -4.75
CA GLU A 310 27.10 9.09 -5.44
C GLU A 310 26.34 9.82 -6.54
N PHE A 311 25.34 9.17 -7.15
CA PHE A 311 24.50 9.82 -8.17
C PHE A 311 23.44 10.73 -7.56
N VAL A 312 23.07 10.53 -6.29
CA VAL A 312 21.94 11.24 -5.67
C VAL A 312 22.37 12.66 -5.32
N ILE A 313 21.77 13.64 -5.99
CA ILE A 313 22.01 15.07 -5.73
C ILE A 313 20.95 15.68 -4.82
N TYR A 314 19.75 15.08 -4.76
CA TYR A 314 18.66 15.56 -3.91
C TYR A 314 17.78 14.40 -3.42
N ASP A 315 17.37 14.46 -2.16
CA ASP A 315 16.39 13.57 -1.53
C ASP A 315 15.61 14.36 -0.49
N ASN A 316 14.30 14.52 -0.69
CA ASN A 316 13.46 15.26 0.26
C ASN A 316 13.19 14.49 1.57
N ARG A 317 13.56 13.20 1.63
CA ARG A 317 13.45 12.30 2.78
C ARG A 317 12.04 12.14 3.34
N ILE A 318 11.00 12.52 2.59
CA ILE A 318 9.62 12.21 2.96
C ILE A 318 9.46 10.68 2.96
N PRO A 319 8.91 10.06 4.02
CA PRO A 319 8.71 8.62 4.05
C PRO A 319 7.58 8.19 3.10
N ASN A 320 7.84 7.16 2.29
CA ASN A 320 6.91 6.57 1.32
C ASN A 320 6.33 7.61 0.34
N ASN A 321 5.01 7.67 0.17
CA ASN A 321 4.37 8.55 -0.81
C ASN A 321 4.80 10.02 -0.65
N GLY A 322 5.15 10.70 -1.75
CA GLY A 322 5.68 12.05 -1.74
C GLY A 322 7.20 12.13 -1.55
N ARG A 323 7.91 11.00 -1.38
CA ARG A 323 9.38 11.01 -1.47
C ARG A 323 9.81 11.35 -2.88
N ILE A 324 10.77 12.26 -3.01
CA ILE A 324 11.39 12.64 -4.27
C ILE A 324 12.89 12.44 -4.14
N ILE A 325 13.48 11.67 -5.06
CA ILE A 325 14.93 11.47 -5.18
C ILE A 325 15.34 11.86 -6.58
N ILE A 326 16.38 12.69 -6.69
CA ILE A 326 16.95 13.15 -7.96
C ILE A 326 18.37 12.68 -8.02
N SER A 327 18.74 12.17 -9.19
CA SER A 327 20.09 11.69 -9.44
C SER A 327 20.61 12.19 -10.77
N GLU A 328 21.90 12.48 -10.82
CA GLU A 328 22.61 12.89 -12.02
C GLU A 328 23.85 12.04 -12.23
N ASN A 329 24.02 11.56 -13.47
CA ASN A 329 25.19 10.81 -13.88
C ASN A 329 26.02 11.65 -14.85
N ALA A 330 27.27 11.93 -14.47
CA ALA A 330 28.19 12.71 -15.30
C ALA A 330 28.63 11.96 -16.58
N GLN A 331 28.57 10.63 -16.59
CA GLN A 331 29.00 9.76 -17.68
C GLN A 331 27.91 8.70 -18.01
N PRO A 332 26.74 9.12 -18.50
CA PRO A 332 25.63 8.21 -18.75
C PRO A 332 25.78 7.50 -20.11
N LEU A 333 25.15 6.34 -20.24
CA LEU A 333 24.98 5.65 -21.51
C LEU A 333 23.88 6.29 -22.38
N CYS A 334 22.91 6.97 -21.73
CA CYS A 334 21.85 7.73 -22.38
C CYS A 334 21.86 9.18 -21.88
N SER A 335 21.99 10.15 -22.79
CA SER A 335 22.02 11.58 -22.45
C SER A 335 20.67 12.16 -22.01
N GLU A 336 19.59 11.39 -22.16
CA GLU A 336 18.22 11.81 -21.85
C GLU A 336 17.88 11.63 -20.36
N SER A 337 16.70 12.11 -19.97
CA SER A 337 16.15 11.95 -18.62
C SER A 337 15.02 10.94 -18.57
N ILE A 338 14.89 10.28 -17.41
CA ILE A 338 13.75 9.43 -17.05
C ILE A 338 13.10 9.91 -15.75
N LEU A 339 11.78 10.05 -15.77
CA LEU A 339 10.95 10.35 -14.60
C LEU A 339 10.15 9.12 -14.21
N ILE A 340 10.27 8.69 -12.96
CA ILE A 340 9.70 7.45 -12.44
C ILE A 340 8.68 7.80 -11.37
N PHE A 341 7.39 7.56 -11.63
CA PHE A 341 6.34 7.60 -10.62
C PHE A 341 6.15 6.19 -10.07
N GLY A 342 6.88 5.88 -9.00
CA GLY A 342 7.11 4.52 -8.52
C GLY A 342 6.53 4.22 -7.14
N SER A 343 6.46 2.94 -6.80
CA SER A 343 6.20 2.44 -5.45
C SER A 343 7.50 1.98 -4.77
N SER A 344 7.42 1.32 -3.63
CA SER A 344 8.58 0.75 -2.92
C SER A 344 9.45 -0.20 -3.76
N SER A 345 8.91 -0.86 -4.78
CA SER A 345 9.69 -1.73 -5.68
C SER A 345 10.56 -0.93 -6.67
N ALA A 346 10.22 0.34 -6.95
CA ALA A 346 10.98 1.18 -7.87
C ALA A 346 12.39 1.52 -7.37
N TYR A 347 12.65 1.48 -6.07
CA TYR A 347 13.96 1.81 -5.52
C TYR A 347 15.05 0.86 -6.02
N ASN A 348 14.76 -0.43 -6.21
CA ASN A 348 15.72 -1.36 -6.80
C ASN A 348 15.95 -1.09 -8.29
N LEU A 349 14.93 -0.60 -9.02
CA LEU A 349 15.08 -0.22 -10.44
C LEU A 349 15.96 1.03 -10.60
N VAL A 350 15.76 2.01 -9.72
CA VAL A 350 16.46 3.30 -9.75
C VAL A 350 17.99 3.13 -9.73
N LYS A 351 18.49 2.13 -9.00
CA LYS A 351 19.91 1.74 -8.98
C LYS A 351 20.52 1.61 -10.39
N PHE A 352 19.79 0.97 -11.29
CA PHE A 352 20.24 0.73 -12.67
C PHE A 352 19.95 1.92 -13.58
N PHE A 353 18.79 2.58 -13.40
CA PHE A 353 18.47 3.77 -14.17
C PHE A 353 19.45 4.92 -13.92
N GLN A 354 19.97 5.07 -12.69
CA GLN A 354 21.00 6.05 -12.34
C GLN A 354 22.31 5.81 -13.09
N MET A 355 22.68 4.54 -13.30
CA MET A 355 23.86 4.18 -14.08
C MET A 355 23.67 4.42 -15.59
N TYR A 356 22.41 4.40 -16.07
CA TYR A 356 22.10 4.45 -17.49
C TYR A 356 21.82 5.87 -18.02
N PHE A 357 20.95 6.62 -17.33
CA PHE A 357 20.46 7.93 -17.78
C PHE A 357 21.26 9.10 -17.20
N ARG A 358 21.31 10.21 -17.94
CA ARG A 358 21.91 11.47 -17.47
C ARG A 358 21.24 11.96 -16.20
N ARG A 359 19.91 11.89 -16.15
CA ARG A 359 19.10 12.39 -15.05
C ARG A 359 17.95 11.43 -14.75
N VAL A 360 17.80 11.07 -13.49
CA VAL A 360 16.73 10.21 -12.98
C VAL A 360 16.00 10.95 -11.88
N VAL A 361 14.68 11.06 -12.01
CA VAL A 361 13.82 11.58 -10.94
C VAL A 361 12.88 10.47 -10.52
N LEU A 362 12.99 10.02 -9.28
CA LEU A 362 12.03 9.12 -8.64
C LEU A 362 11.06 9.94 -7.80
N VAL A 363 9.78 9.76 -8.06
CA VAL A 363 8.67 10.22 -7.22
C VAL A 363 7.96 8.98 -6.68
N HIS A 364 7.90 8.85 -5.35
CA HIS A 364 7.13 7.76 -4.73
C HIS A 364 5.64 8.12 -4.77
N SER A 365 4.91 7.61 -5.74
CA SER A 365 3.48 7.87 -5.93
C SER A 365 2.73 6.68 -6.57
N ALA A 366 3.36 5.50 -6.65
CA ALA A 366 2.75 4.25 -7.09
C ALA A 366 1.99 4.35 -8.44
N ALA A 367 2.66 4.88 -9.46
CA ALA A 367 2.14 5.16 -10.80
C ALA A 367 1.14 6.34 -10.91
N GLU A 368 0.90 7.12 -9.85
CA GLU A 368 0.17 8.39 -9.94
C GLU A 368 1.08 9.52 -10.44
N LEU A 369 0.74 10.09 -11.59
CA LEU A 369 1.52 11.11 -12.28
C LEU A 369 1.21 12.51 -11.74
N ASP A 370 2.24 13.34 -11.60
CA ASP A 370 2.14 14.76 -11.23
C ASP A 370 2.51 15.67 -12.40
N MET A 371 1.56 16.49 -12.85
CA MET A 371 1.75 17.39 -13.98
C MET A 371 2.68 18.56 -13.70
N GLU A 372 2.78 19.03 -12.45
CA GLU A 372 3.72 20.08 -12.06
C GLU A 372 5.16 19.58 -12.29
N ILE A 373 5.42 18.32 -11.88
CA ILE A 373 6.73 17.68 -12.04
C ILE A 373 7.02 17.37 -13.52
N ILE A 374 6.04 16.85 -14.28
CA ILE A 374 6.20 16.61 -15.73
C ILE A 374 6.57 17.91 -16.47
N ASN A 375 5.87 19.00 -16.18
CA ASN A 375 6.09 20.28 -16.84
C ASN A 375 7.44 20.92 -16.45
N HIS A 376 7.89 20.68 -15.21
CA HIS A 376 9.21 21.12 -14.74
C HIS A 376 10.35 20.32 -15.39
N GLU A 377 10.31 18.99 -15.28
CA GLU A 377 11.40 18.10 -15.72
C GLU A 377 11.46 17.92 -17.23
N LYS A 378 10.32 18.00 -17.92
CA LYS A 378 10.19 17.75 -19.37
C LYS A 378 10.92 16.48 -19.80
N PRO A 379 10.62 15.33 -19.17
CA PRO A 379 11.40 14.12 -19.36
C PRO A 379 11.25 13.55 -20.78
N LYS A 380 12.26 12.84 -21.26
CA LYS A 380 12.13 12.07 -22.51
C LYS A 380 11.38 10.76 -22.28
N TYR A 381 11.57 10.14 -21.11
CA TYR A 381 10.98 8.86 -20.72
C TYR A 381 10.25 8.98 -19.39
N VAL A 382 9.07 8.38 -19.29
CA VAL A 382 8.28 8.29 -18.06
C VAL A 382 7.98 6.82 -17.74
N LEU A 383 8.34 6.39 -16.53
CA LEU A 383 8.04 5.05 -16.04
C LEU A 383 7.01 5.13 -14.91
N LEU A 384 5.84 4.56 -15.15
CA LEU A 384 4.79 4.41 -14.15
C LEU A 384 4.96 3.03 -13.50
N GLN A 385 5.53 2.97 -12.31
CA GLN A 385 5.74 1.70 -11.60
C GLN A 385 4.75 1.57 -10.44
N SER A 386 3.92 0.53 -10.49
CA SER A 386 3.05 0.14 -9.38
C SER A 386 3.24 -1.33 -9.04
N ASN A 387 2.92 -1.73 -7.80
CA ASN A 387 2.84 -3.14 -7.46
C ASN A 387 1.49 -3.68 -7.96
N SER A 388 1.44 -4.91 -8.47
CA SER A 388 0.20 -5.47 -9.02
C SER A 388 -0.93 -5.50 -7.99
N ARG A 389 -0.61 -5.63 -6.70
CA ARG A 389 -1.59 -5.54 -5.62
C ARG A 389 -2.27 -4.18 -5.43
N PHE A 390 -1.78 -3.10 -6.04
CA PHE A 390 -2.35 -1.76 -5.91
C PHE A 390 -3.38 -1.43 -7.00
N ILE A 391 -3.57 -2.30 -8.00
CA ILE A 391 -4.42 -2.01 -9.17
C ILE A 391 -5.93 -1.90 -8.86
N ASN A 392 -6.36 -2.34 -7.67
CA ASN A 392 -7.76 -2.25 -7.25
C ASN A 392 -8.24 -0.83 -7.00
N VAL A 393 -7.31 0.10 -6.80
CA VAL A 393 -7.60 1.52 -6.67
C VAL A 393 -6.95 2.21 -7.84
N ALA A 394 -7.76 2.70 -8.78
CA ALA A 394 -7.24 3.53 -9.85
C ALA A 394 -6.75 4.87 -9.28
N PRO A 395 -5.69 5.46 -9.86
CA PRO A 395 -5.40 6.87 -9.69
C PRO A 395 -6.66 7.71 -9.89
N GLU A 396 -6.76 8.82 -9.17
CA GLU A 396 -7.75 9.84 -9.52
C GLU A 396 -7.49 10.40 -10.94
N TYR A 397 -8.40 11.24 -11.43
CA TYR A 397 -8.27 11.89 -12.73
C TYR A 397 -6.91 12.60 -12.88
N LEU A 398 -6.32 12.51 -14.08
CA LEU A 398 -5.04 13.16 -14.33
C LEU A 398 -5.12 14.66 -14.04
N GLY A 399 -4.19 15.16 -13.22
CA GLY A 399 -4.15 16.55 -12.78
C GLY A 399 -4.82 16.82 -11.43
N THR A 400 -5.51 15.86 -10.80
CA THR A 400 -5.98 16.00 -9.41
C THR A 400 -4.93 15.52 -8.40
N HIS A 401 -4.05 14.60 -8.79
CA HIS A 401 -2.90 14.23 -7.96
C HIS A 401 -1.91 15.39 -7.85
N SER A 402 -1.43 15.66 -6.64
CA SER A 402 -0.42 16.68 -6.37
C SER A 402 0.50 16.22 -5.25
N VAL A 403 1.74 15.91 -5.64
CA VAL A 403 2.83 15.52 -4.75
C VAL A 403 3.12 16.64 -3.76
N ARG A 404 3.09 17.90 -4.20
CA ARG A 404 3.21 19.08 -3.33
C ARG A 404 2.16 19.07 -2.21
N ARG A 405 0.86 18.95 -2.55
CA ARG A 405 -0.21 18.89 -1.53
C ARG A 405 -0.05 17.71 -0.58
N LEU A 406 0.34 16.55 -1.11
CA LEU A 406 0.59 15.36 -0.31
C LEU A 406 1.75 15.58 0.68
N ILE A 407 2.85 16.19 0.23
CA ILE A 407 4.00 16.52 1.08
C ILE A 407 3.58 17.50 2.18
N SER A 408 2.89 18.59 1.83
CA SER A 408 2.43 19.58 2.80
C SER A 408 1.55 18.95 3.89
N SER A 409 0.56 18.13 3.49
CA SER A 409 -0.32 17.42 4.43
C SER A 409 0.44 16.43 5.32
N LYS A 410 1.50 15.79 4.82
CA LYS A 410 2.36 14.93 5.65
C LYS A 410 3.16 15.72 6.68
N ILE A 411 3.77 16.83 6.26
CA ILE A 411 4.60 17.66 7.14
C ILE A 411 3.79 18.26 8.28
N GLU A 412 2.54 18.64 8.04
CA GLU A 412 1.61 19.11 9.09
C GLU A 412 1.43 18.11 10.24
N ASN A 413 1.61 16.82 9.95
CA ASN A 413 1.47 15.73 10.93
C ASN A 413 2.81 15.26 11.52
N PHE A 414 3.94 15.85 11.12
CA PHE A 414 5.26 15.46 11.63
C PHE A 414 5.58 16.07 12.99
N SER A 415 6.30 15.32 13.81
CA SER A 415 6.91 15.85 15.02
C SER A 415 7.97 16.92 14.69
N ALA A 416 8.22 17.83 15.62
CA ALA A 416 9.27 18.83 15.47
C ALA A 416 10.66 18.22 15.20
N LEU A 417 10.92 16.99 15.67
CA LEU A 417 12.17 16.27 15.39
C LEU A 417 12.24 15.81 13.94
N GLU A 418 11.15 15.30 13.37
CA GLU A 418 11.06 14.88 11.98
C GLU A 418 11.21 16.07 11.03
N VAL A 419 10.51 17.17 11.30
CA VAL A 419 10.65 18.41 10.54
C VAL A 419 12.09 18.91 10.57
N ARG A 420 12.73 18.94 11.75
CA ARG A 420 14.15 19.33 11.87
C ARG A 420 15.09 18.41 11.10
N LYS A 421 14.82 17.10 11.07
CA LYS A 421 15.63 16.14 10.30
C LYS A 421 15.56 16.42 8.81
N ILE A 422 14.40 16.81 8.30
CA ILE A 422 14.21 17.16 6.88
C ILE A 422 14.89 18.50 6.56
N MET A 423 14.64 19.53 7.37
CA MET A 423 15.14 20.89 7.11
C MET A 423 16.67 21.05 7.28
N LYS A 424 17.30 20.37 8.25
CA LYS A 424 18.75 20.49 8.51
C LYS A 424 19.66 20.10 7.34
N LEU A 425 19.12 19.45 6.31
CA LEU A 425 19.89 18.93 5.18
C LEU A 425 19.78 19.80 3.93
N GLN A 426 18.95 20.83 3.96
CA GLN A 426 18.80 21.79 2.86
C GLN A 426 19.77 22.99 2.96
N ASP A 427 20.68 23.00 3.94
CA ASP A 427 21.61 24.11 4.25
C ASP A 427 22.78 24.27 3.24
N HIS A 428 22.64 23.76 2.02
CA HIS A 428 23.61 23.91 0.93
C HIS A 428 23.03 24.78 -0.20
N SER A 429 23.90 25.44 -0.96
CA SER A 429 23.48 26.29 -2.09
C SER A 429 22.75 25.46 -3.14
N LEU A 430 21.44 25.63 -3.24
CA LEU A 430 20.58 24.90 -4.17
C LEU A 430 20.68 25.48 -5.59
N SER A 431 20.83 24.62 -6.58
CA SER A 431 20.60 24.91 -8.00
C SER A 431 19.13 25.27 -8.26
N ALA A 432 18.82 25.88 -9.41
CA ALA A 432 17.46 26.27 -9.77
C ALA A 432 16.46 25.09 -9.78
N ASN A 433 16.91 23.89 -10.16
CA ASN A 433 16.09 22.67 -10.11
C ASN A 433 15.84 22.24 -8.66
N GLU A 434 16.86 22.29 -7.81
CA GLU A 434 16.71 21.98 -6.38
C GLU A 434 15.81 22.99 -5.66
N VAL A 435 15.75 24.25 -6.12
CA VAL A 435 14.80 25.26 -5.61
C VAL A 435 13.35 24.86 -5.90
N PHE A 436 13.04 24.31 -7.08
CA PHE A 436 11.68 23.86 -7.40
C PHE A 436 11.22 22.77 -6.42
N TYR A 437 12.00 21.71 -6.24
CA TYR A 437 11.64 20.62 -5.32
C TYR A 437 11.70 21.03 -3.85
N SER A 438 12.64 21.89 -3.47
CA SER A 438 12.69 22.44 -2.13
C SER A 438 11.48 23.33 -1.83
N SER A 439 10.87 23.96 -2.85
CA SER A 439 9.62 24.71 -2.67
C SER A 439 8.41 23.82 -2.42
N MET A 440 8.51 22.50 -2.63
CA MET A 440 7.42 21.55 -2.37
C MET A 440 7.36 21.08 -0.91
N LEU A 441 8.44 21.30 -0.15
CA LEU A 441 8.50 21.12 1.31
C LEU A 441 7.92 22.38 1.99
#